data_AF-A0A8J8PAM6-F1
#
_entry.id   AF-A0A8J8PAM6-F1
#
_cell.length_a   1.000
_cell.length_b   1.000
_cell.length_c   1.000
_cell.angle_alpha   90.00
_cell.angle_beta   90.00
_cell.angle_gamma   90.00
#
_symmetry.space_group_name_H-M   'P 1'
#
loop_
_entity.id
_entity.type
_entity.pdbx_description
1 polymer ?
#
loop_
_entity_poly.entity_id
_entity_poly.type
_entity_poly.pdbx_seq_one_letter_code
_entity_poly.pdbx_strand_id
1 'polypeptide(L)'
;MSATVAAPTQESADRWDPVRELPPSAKLVAKELDRHDTLTQSQLAEVTLLSTRTVRQAVSRLEEVGAVESRVSFRDARKQLYTLTL
;
A
#
# COMPACT_ATOMS: atom_id res chain seq x y z
N MET A 1 -37.01 1.29 -33.09
CA MET A 1 -36.44 2.23 -32.11
C MET A 1 -35.45 1.45 -31.27
N SER A 2 -34.17 1.67 -31.49
CA SER A 2 -33.09 0.97 -30.79
C SER A 2 -32.36 2.00 -29.94
N ALA A 3 -32.36 1.80 -28.63
CA ALA A 3 -31.27 2.16 -27.71
C ALA A 3 -31.79 2.08 -26.27
N THR A 4 -31.40 1.04 -25.55
CA THR A 4 -30.99 1.24 -24.16
C THR A 4 -29.77 0.37 -23.97
N VAL A 5 -28.61 0.94 -24.32
CA VAL A 5 -27.34 0.48 -23.78
C VAL A 5 -27.39 0.91 -22.32
N ALA A 6 -27.80 -0.01 -21.44
CA ALA A 6 -27.46 0.08 -20.04
C ALA A 6 -25.96 -0.20 -19.96
N ALA A 7 -25.16 0.86 -20.07
CA ALA A 7 -23.75 0.76 -19.72
C ALA A 7 -23.68 0.47 -18.21
N PRO A 8 -23.05 -0.65 -17.80
CA PRO A 8 -22.76 -0.88 -16.40
C PRO A 8 -21.57 0.00 -16.04
N THR A 9 -21.44 0.40 -14.78
CA THR A 9 -20.19 0.29 -13.98
C THR A 9 -20.44 0.95 -12.64
N GLN A 10 -20.80 0.10 -11.70
CA GLN A 10 -20.45 0.14 -10.28
C GLN A 10 -19.51 1.31 -9.92
N GLU A 11 -19.96 2.20 -9.04
CA GLU A 11 -19.08 3.07 -8.25
C GLU A 11 -18.11 2.17 -7.49
N SER A 12 -16.99 1.84 -8.13
CA SER A 12 -15.83 1.29 -7.46
C SER A 12 -15.41 2.34 -6.46
N ALA A 13 -15.75 2.12 -5.19
CA ALA A 13 -15.26 2.94 -4.08
C ALA A 13 -13.77 3.17 -4.30
N ASP A 14 -13.33 4.43 -4.24
CA ASP A 14 -11.93 4.75 -4.47
C ASP A 14 -11.08 4.05 -3.40
N ARG A 15 -10.47 2.93 -3.78
CA ARG A 15 -9.70 2.10 -2.86
C ARG A 15 -8.55 2.85 -2.18
N TRP A 16 -8.15 4.00 -2.72
CA TRP A 16 -7.10 4.84 -2.17
C TRP A 16 -7.58 5.83 -1.11
N ASP A 17 -8.88 5.89 -0.81
CA ASP A 17 -9.46 6.80 0.19
C ASP A 17 -8.72 6.76 1.55
N PRO A 18 -8.39 5.58 2.14
CA PRO A 18 -7.70 5.52 3.43
C PRO A 18 -6.32 6.19 3.45
N VAL A 19 -5.67 6.34 2.30
CA VAL A 19 -4.33 6.92 2.20
C VAL A 19 -4.30 8.31 1.59
N ARG A 20 -5.43 8.89 1.17
CA ARG A 20 -5.49 10.23 0.55
C ARG A 20 -4.91 11.32 1.45
N GLU A 21 -5.31 11.31 2.71
CA GLU A 21 -4.91 12.26 3.75
C GLU A 21 -3.53 11.98 4.37
N LEU A 22 -2.89 10.87 3.98
CA LEU A 22 -1.56 10.52 4.51
C LEU A 22 -0.44 11.38 3.91
N PRO A 23 0.69 11.53 4.64
CA PRO A 23 1.84 12.28 4.14
C PRO A 23 2.42 11.66 2.85
N PRO A 24 3.15 12.45 2.04
CA PRO A 24 3.69 11.98 0.75
C PRO A 24 4.55 10.71 0.86
N SER A 25 5.32 10.56 1.94
CA SER A 25 6.14 9.37 2.17
C SER A 25 5.32 8.10 2.34
N ALA A 26 4.17 8.17 3.03
CA ALA A 26 3.26 7.04 3.18
C ALA A 26 2.56 6.69 1.87
N LYS A 27 2.10 7.70 1.13
CA LYS A 27 1.51 7.51 -0.19
C LYS A 27 2.49 6.85 -1.17
N LEU A 28 3.75 7.27 -1.17
CA LEU A 28 4.79 6.65 -1.98
C LEU A 28 5.00 5.18 -1.61
N VAL A 29 5.12 4.86 -0.32
CA VAL A 29 5.28 3.47 0.15
C VAL A 29 4.07 2.62 -0.26
N ALA A 30 2.85 3.11 -0.11
CA ALA A 30 1.65 2.41 -0.55
C ALA A 30 1.67 2.15 -2.06
N LYS A 31 2.15 3.11 -2.86
CA LYS A 31 2.27 2.95 -4.31
C LYS A 31 3.33 1.93 -4.72
N GLU A 32 4.42 1.82 -3.96
CA GLU A 32 5.44 0.80 -4.21
C GLU A 32 4.95 -0.60 -3.80
N LEU A 33 4.19 -0.73 -2.71
CA LEU A 33 3.56 -1.99 -2.34
C LEU A 33 2.52 -2.45 -3.38
N ASP A 34 1.73 -1.53 -3.94
CA ASP A 34 0.82 -1.78 -5.07
C ASP A 34 1.55 -2.34 -6.31
N ARG A 35 2.81 -1.95 -6.53
CA ARG A 35 3.60 -2.41 -7.68
C ARG A 35 4.34 -3.73 -7.44
N HIS A 36 4.73 -4.01 -6.21
CA HIS A 36 5.66 -5.08 -5.86
C HIS A 36 5.05 -6.20 -5.00
N ASP A 37 3.74 -6.15 -4.74
CA ASP A 37 2.94 -7.04 -3.89
C ASP A 37 3.39 -7.05 -2.42
N THR A 38 4.56 -7.61 -2.13
CA THR A 38 5.07 -7.79 -0.77
C THR A 38 6.53 -7.39 -0.67
N LEU A 39 6.85 -6.47 0.24
CA LEU A 39 8.22 -6.00 0.47
C LEU A 39 8.56 -5.96 1.97
N THR A 40 9.84 -6.15 2.30
CA THR A 40 10.38 -5.86 3.64
C THR A 40 10.65 -4.36 3.81
N GLN A 41 10.80 -3.88 5.05
CA GLN A 41 11.22 -2.48 5.32
C GLN A 41 12.53 -2.10 4.63
N SER A 42 13.50 -3.01 4.55
CA SER A 42 14.78 -2.74 3.86
C SER A 42 14.58 -2.58 2.36
N GLN A 43 13.81 -3.47 1.73
CA GLN A 43 13.50 -3.37 0.30
C GLN A 43 12.68 -2.11 0.00
N LEU A 44 11.72 -1.76 0.86
CA LEU A 44 10.98 -0.51 0.76
C LEU A 44 11.91 0.71 0.79
N ALA A 45 12.93 0.72 1.65
CA ALA A 45 13.92 1.79 1.69
C ALA A 45 14.74 1.86 0.38
N GLU A 46 15.12 0.71 -0.18
CA GLU A 46 15.85 0.63 -1.44
C GLU A 46 15.02 1.15 -2.63
N VAL A 47 13.75 0.73 -2.76
CA VAL A 47 12.92 1.12 -3.92
C VAL A 47 12.38 2.55 -3.81
N THR A 48 12.06 3.03 -2.60
CA THR A 48 11.55 4.39 -2.40
C THR A 48 12.65 5.45 -2.29
N LEU A 49 13.90 5.03 -2.10
CA LEU A 49 15.05 5.89 -1.76
C LEU A 49 14.84 6.73 -0.48
N LEU A 50 13.91 6.31 0.39
CA LEU A 50 13.69 6.94 1.68
C LEU A 50 14.62 6.34 2.73
N SER A 51 14.92 7.12 3.79
CA SER A 51 15.62 6.58 4.95
C SER A 51 14.81 5.45 5.61
N THR A 52 15.48 4.46 6.21
CA THR A 52 14.81 3.39 6.97
C THR A 52 13.88 3.93 8.05
N ARG A 53 14.22 5.07 8.67
CA ARG A 53 13.37 5.75 9.65
C ARG A 53 12.08 6.24 9.02
N THR A 54 12.15 6.86 7.84
CA THR A 54 11.00 7.37 7.11
C THR A 54 10.11 6.23 6.63
N VAL A 55 10.69 5.15 6.10
CA VAL A 55 9.93 3.95 5.70
C VAL A 55 9.18 3.35 6.88
N ARG A 56 9.84 3.19 8.03
CA ARG A 56 9.17 2.70 9.24
C ARG A 56 7.99 3.57 9.63
N GLN A 57 8.16 4.90 9.65
CA GLN A 57 7.06 5.81 9.95
C GLN A 57 5.94 5.80 8.90
N ALA A 58 6.27 5.59 7.63
CA ALA A 58 5.30 5.47 6.56
C ALA A 58 4.47 4.18 6.70
N VAL A 59 5.14 3.05 6.93
CA VAL A 59 4.50 1.75 7.17
C VAL A 59 3.61 1.80 8.41
N SER A 60 4.08 2.35 9.54
CA SER A 60 3.24 2.46 10.74
C SER A 60 1.96 3.27 10.50
N ARG A 61 2.04 4.37 9.75
CA ARG A 61 0.84 5.15 9.38
C ARG A 61 -0.12 4.38 8.46
N LEU A 62 0.42 3.56 7.56
CA LEU A 62 -0.40 2.72 6.68
C LEU A 62 -1.09 1.59 7.46
N GLU A 63 -0.41 1.01 8.45
CA GLU A 63 -1.00 0.02 9.37
C GLU A 63 -2.09 0.67 10.25
N GLU A 64 -1.89 1.90 10.73
CA GLU A 64 -2.87 2.65 11.53
C GLU A 64 -4.21 2.88 10.80
N VAL A 65 -4.17 3.08 9.47
CA VAL A 65 -5.38 3.24 8.65
C VAL A 65 -5.86 1.93 8.01
N GLY A 66 -5.23 0.79 8.34
CA GLY A 66 -5.60 -0.52 7.78
C GLY A 66 -5.31 -0.70 6.28
N ALA A 67 -4.45 0.13 5.70
CA ALA A 67 -4.08 0.07 4.29
C ALA A 67 -2.98 -0.96 4.00
N VAL A 68 -2.28 -1.44 5.03
CA VAL A 68 -1.20 -2.43 4.93
C VAL A 68 -1.33 -3.47 6.03
N GLU A 69 -1.07 -4.72 5.67
CA GLU A 69 -0.88 -5.84 6.59
C GLU A 69 0.60 -6.24 6.67
N SER A 70 1.00 -6.72 7.85
CA SER A 70 2.34 -7.27 8.09
C SER A 70 2.29 -8.74 8.47
N ARG A 71 3.26 -9.50 7.95
CA ARG A 71 3.47 -10.91 8.25
C ARG A 71 4.95 -11.23 8.42
N VAL A 72 5.25 -12.20 9.26
CA VAL A 72 6.63 -12.70 9.44
C VAL A 72 7.13 -13.30 8.13
N SER A 73 8.34 -12.96 7.73
CA SER A 73 8.99 -13.58 6.58
C SER A 73 9.35 -15.03 6.85
N PHE A 74 8.96 -15.92 5.95
CA PHE A 74 9.39 -17.32 6.00
C PHE A 74 10.90 -17.50 5.77
N ARG A 75 11.54 -16.56 5.06
CA ARG A 75 12.99 -16.62 4.76
C ARG A 75 13.86 -16.16 5.93
N ASP A 76 13.37 -15.22 6.74
CA ASP A 76 14.05 -14.72 7.94
C ASP A 76 12.99 -14.22 8.92
N ALA A 77 12.73 -14.99 9.99
CA ALA A 77 11.68 -14.70 10.96
C ALA A 77 11.83 -13.37 11.70
N ARG A 78 13.01 -12.73 11.63
CA ARG A 78 13.24 -11.38 12.21
C ARG A 78 12.72 -10.27 11.30
N LYS A 79 12.42 -10.56 10.04
CA LYS A 79 11.92 -9.60 9.06
C LYS A 79 10.41 -9.67 8.95
N GLN A 80 9.79 -8.51 8.86
CA GLN A 80 8.39 -8.36 8.50
C GLN A 80 8.27 -8.08 7.01
N LEU A 81 7.25 -8.69 6.41
CA LEU A 81 6.80 -8.48 5.04
C LEU A 81 5.51 -7.69 5.08
N TYR A 82 5.46 -6.62 4.29
CA TYR A 82 4.32 -5.71 4.22
C TYR A 82 3.62 -5.89 2.88
N THR A 83 2.29 -5.95 2.92
CA THR A 83 1.43 -6.15 1.74
C THR A 83 0.30 -5.11 1.78
N LEU A 84 -0.02 -4.51 0.65
CA LEU A 84 -1.15 -3.58 0.57
C LEU A 84 -2.49 -4.34 0.67
N THR A 85 -3.44 -3.79 1.41
CA THR A 85 -4.77 -4.39 1.65
C THR A 85 -5.94 -3.56 1.13
N LEU A 86 -5.65 -2.51 0.38
CA LEU A 86 -6.63 -1.70 -0.35
C LEU A 86 -7.22 -2.48 -1.52
#